data_AF-A0A1Q5TFJ6-F1
#
_entry.id   AF-A0A1Q5TFJ6-F1
#
_cell.length_a   1.000
_cell.length_b   1.000
_cell.length_c   1.000
_cell.angle_alpha   90.00
_cell.angle_beta   90.00
_cell.angle_gamma   90.00
#
_symmetry.space_group_name_H-M   'P 1'
#
loop_
_entity.id
_entity.type
_entity.pdbx_description
1 polymer ?
#
loop_
_entity_poly.entity_id
_entity_poly.type
_entity_poly.pdbx_seq_one_letter_code
_entity_poly.pdbx_strand_id
1 'polypeptide(L)'
;MFGGDQPAFSPTSTKPSNAQAGYFRSMANLAGMQSVVHLPQTGNIDHSSVDPLIRDYDNLFRLFYNHAPVLNSVNIASAYTECKSLLALADMYDALPVTGPRVDHHLLGFGSRLFKQIAKYPPSYLKLGYLARSRVIFSEALIHVVGQWPAALPNLRNGSYAPLPNSVLDLIEDKYEDLEDLKARVESKLFRLSLTTSRGERVGPSNAYLDWLTVSLFRQWLIENTTPPPAPILKNPSSSSGAAPPPPIGAGSQTTSTKPTAPPDPTARVYRLIGSSSSQAYLAHDEVKRFLKLHPTPSSDALYTRDTLKRFERKMDEIKRLAREIVKPLMRNFLELELKSGAEQASSAAGSHESSPSTGLPYLTCTRVEEADLPWDI
;
A
#
# COMPACT_ATOMS: atom_id res chain seq x y z
N MET A 1 -35.93 4.96 73.11
CA MET A 1 -36.66 3.69 73.27
C MET A 1 -36.78 3.04 71.90
N PHE A 2 -36.35 1.77 71.83
CA PHE A 2 -36.52 0.67 70.85
C PHE A 2 -37.23 0.92 69.50
N GLY A 3 -36.81 0.33 68.38
CA GLY A 3 -35.76 -0.65 68.13
C GLY A 3 -36.09 -1.58 66.95
N GLY A 4 -35.05 -1.92 66.18
CA GLY A 4 -34.86 -3.20 65.47
C GLY A 4 -34.98 -3.17 63.93
N ASP A 5 -34.28 -4.01 63.16
CA ASP A 5 -32.91 -4.55 63.22
C ASP A 5 -32.64 -5.26 61.87
N GLN A 6 -31.46 -5.06 61.27
CA GLN A 6 -30.76 -5.89 60.24
C GLN A 6 -29.59 -5.04 59.66
N PRO A 7 -28.50 -5.60 59.06
CA PRO A 7 -28.21 -7.00 58.69
C PRO A 7 -26.76 -7.48 59.05
N ALA A 8 -26.47 -8.78 59.00
CA ALA A 8 -25.08 -9.27 58.97
C ALA A 8 -24.93 -10.70 58.40
N PHE A 9 -24.11 -10.86 57.37
CA PHE A 9 -23.34 -12.09 57.10
C PHE A 9 -21.96 -11.72 56.54
N SER A 10 -20.91 -12.33 57.11
CA SER A 10 -19.48 -12.08 56.81
C SER A 10 -18.86 -13.22 55.99
N PRO A 11 -17.77 -12.97 55.22
CA PRO A 11 -17.08 -13.98 54.41
C PRO A 11 -15.95 -14.69 55.18
N THR A 12 -15.65 -15.93 54.83
CA THR A 12 -14.53 -16.70 55.41
C THR A 12 -13.48 -17.01 54.32
N SER A 13 -12.29 -16.46 54.49
CA SER A 13 -11.07 -16.79 53.76
C SER A 13 -10.12 -17.49 54.73
N THR A 14 -9.55 -18.64 54.33
CA THR A 14 -8.52 -19.34 55.09
C THR A 14 -7.29 -19.55 54.23
N LYS A 15 -6.17 -18.99 54.71
CA LYS A 15 -4.81 -19.09 54.19
C LYS A 15 -4.03 -20.01 55.14
N PRO A 16 -3.05 -20.79 54.65
CA PRO A 16 -1.93 -21.15 55.51
C PRO A 16 -0.58 -20.64 54.98
N SER A 17 0.31 -20.51 55.96
CA SER A 17 1.59 -19.82 55.98
C SER A 17 2.73 -20.63 55.36
N ASN A 18 3.75 -19.90 54.91
CA ASN A 18 5.01 -20.38 54.34
C ASN A 18 6.03 -20.61 55.47
N ALA A 19 6.63 -21.80 55.58
CA ALA A 19 7.92 -22.03 56.25
C ALA A 19 8.38 -23.48 56.03
N GLN A 20 9.47 -23.68 55.29
CA GLN A 20 10.73 -24.28 55.75
C GLN A 20 11.60 -24.69 54.55
N ALA A 21 12.87 -24.33 54.66
CA ALA A 21 13.90 -24.47 53.65
C ALA A 21 14.62 -25.82 53.76
N GLY A 22 15.12 -26.29 52.61
CA GLY A 22 16.31 -27.15 52.49
C GLY A 22 16.12 -28.63 52.78
N TYR A 23 16.55 -29.51 51.87
CA TYR A 23 17.72 -30.39 52.02
C TYR A 23 17.75 -31.45 50.89
N PHE A 24 18.86 -31.42 50.12
CA PHE A 24 19.57 -32.50 49.41
C PHE A 24 18.94 -33.35 48.27
N ARG A 25 19.43 -33.04 47.05
CA ARG A 25 20.18 -33.89 46.08
C ARG A 25 19.78 -35.38 45.84
N SER A 26 19.38 -35.64 44.59
CA SER A 26 20.02 -36.51 43.57
C SER A 26 20.18 -38.03 43.80
N MET A 27 19.59 -38.85 42.90
CA MET A 27 20.27 -39.69 41.87
C MET A 27 19.35 -40.83 41.39
N ALA A 28 19.03 -40.77 40.09
CA ALA A 28 19.16 -41.81 39.06
C ALA A 28 18.63 -43.25 39.26
N ASN A 29 17.92 -43.67 38.20
CA ASN A 29 17.95 -44.96 37.50
C ASN A 29 17.26 -46.19 38.10
N LEU A 30 16.21 -46.65 37.40
CA LEU A 30 16.26 -47.98 36.78
C LEU A 30 15.44 -48.02 35.49
N ALA A 31 16.09 -48.54 34.45
CA ALA A 31 15.59 -48.78 33.11
C ALA A 31 14.57 -49.94 33.05
N GLY A 32 13.73 -49.94 32.02
CA GLY A 32 13.01 -51.14 31.62
C GLY A 32 11.94 -50.88 30.56
N MET A 33 12.15 -51.45 29.37
CA MET A 33 11.21 -51.66 28.26
C MET A 33 11.19 -50.57 27.17
N GLN A 34 12.17 -50.67 26.28
CA GLN A 34 12.17 -50.07 24.96
C GLN A 34 11.32 -50.93 24.00
N SER A 35 10.24 -50.35 23.45
CA SER A 35 9.64 -50.81 22.19
C SER A 35 10.32 -50.04 21.06
N VAL A 36 11.20 -50.72 20.33
CA VAL A 36 12.01 -50.14 19.26
C VAL A 36 11.18 -50.06 17.97
N VAL A 37 10.50 -48.94 17.76
CA VAL A 37 10.31 -48.41 16.40
C VAL A 37 11.33 -47.27 16.28
N HIS A 38 12.40 -47.54 15.54
CA HIS A 38 13.48 -46.60 15.28
C HIS A 38 12.94 -45.43 14.45
N LEU A 39 12.47 -44.37 15.10
CA LEU A 39 12.27 -43.07 14.48
C LEU A 39 13.51 -42.22 14.80
N PRO A 40 14.30 -41.79 13.80
CA PRO A 40 15.47 -40.96 14.08
C PRO A 40 15.01 -39.61 14.64
N GLN A 41 15.32 -39.38 15.91
CA GLN A 41 15.12 -38.12 16.61
C GLN A 41 16.12 -37.08 16.06
N THR A 42 15.60 -36.21 15.20
CA THR A 42 16.02 -34.84 14.85
C THR A 42 17.35 -34.34 15.45
N GLY A 43 18.47 -34.80 14.91
CA GLY A 43 19.67 -33.97 14.82
C GLY A 43 19.51 -32.99 13.67
N ASN A 44 20.13 -31.80 13.74
CA ASN A 44 20.20 -30.80 12.67
C ASN A 44 20.31 -31.47 11.30
N ILE A 45 19.18 -31.64 10.61
CA ILE A 45 19.19 -32.00 9.21
C ILE A 45 19.67 -30.73 8.52
N ASP A 46 20.82 -30.83 7.88
CA ASP A 46 21.30 -29.84 6.95
C ASP A 46 20.19 -29.63 5.92
N HIS A 47 19.37 -28.59 6.10
CA HIS A 47 18.19 -28.27 5.28
C HIS A 47 18.56 -27.94 3.82
N SER A 48 19.82 -28.11 3.44
CA SER A 48 20.38 -27.81 2.13
C SER A 48 20.09 -28.86 1.04
N SER A 49 19.33 -29.93 1.32
CA SER A 49 19.12 -31.02 0.34
C SER A 49 17.75 -31.71 0.31
N VAL A 50 16.74 -31.19 1.02
CA VAL A 50 15.39 -31.79 0.96
C VAL A 50 14.66 -31.27 -0.28
N ASP A 51 14.13 -32.19 -1.09
CA ASP A 51 13.27 -31.85 -2.23
C ASP A 51 12.13 -30.90 -1.77
N PRO A 52 11.96 -29.74 -2.42
CA PRO A 52 10.89 -28.78 -2.07
C PRO A 52 9.52 -29.43 -1.96
N LEU A 53 9.20 -30.42 -2.80
CA LEU A 53 7.93 -31.12 -2.76
C LEU A 53 7.76 -31.95 -1.48
N ILE A 54 8.82 -32.68 -1.07
CA ILE A 54 8.82 -33.47 0.15
C ILE A 54 8.66 -32.56 1.37
N ARG A 55 9.35 -31.42 1.40
CA ARG A 55 9.19 -30.41 2.45
C ARG A 55 7.75 -29.90 2.53
N ASP A 56 7.11 -29.64 1.41
CA ASP A 56 5.74 -29.11 1.38
C ASP A 56 4.72 -30.15 1.87
N TYR A 57 4.89 -31.43 1.51
CA TYR A 57 4.09 -32.53 2.08
C TYR A 57 4.32 -32.69 3.59
N ASP A 58 5.57 -32.66 4.06
CA ASP A 58 5.89 -32.71 5.50
C ASP A 58 5.19 -31.57 6.24
N ASN A 59 5.26 -30.35 5.71
CA ASN A 59 4.58 -29.19 6.27
C ASN A 59 3.05 -29.33 6.24
N LEU A 60 2.46 -29.88 5.17
CA LEU A 60 1.02 -30.13 5.11
C LEU A 60 0.57 -31.13 6.18
N PHE A 61 1.30 -32.23 6.36
CA PHE A 61 0.99 -33.20 7.41
C PHE A 61 1.18 -32.61 8.81
N ARG A 62 2.26 -31.84 9.05
CA ARG A 62 2.44 -31.10 10.31
C ARG A 62 1.21 -30.27 10.63
N LEU A 63 0.70 -29.52 9.66
CA LEU A 63 -0.46 -28.67 9.84
C LEU A 63 -1.72 -29.46 10.20
N PHE A 64 -1.96 -30.60 9.56
CA PHE A 64 -3.09 -31.49 9.90
C PHE A 64 -2.99 -32.07 11.31
N TYR A 65 -1.77 -32.29 11.81
CA TYR A 65 -1.52 -32.69 13.19
C TYR A 65 -1.28 -31.49 14.14
N ASN A 66 -1.68 -30.28 13.73
CA ASN A 66 -1.58 -29.05 14.52
C ASN A 66 -0.16 -28.67 14.97
N HIS A 67 0.85 -29.11 14.22
CA HIS A 67 2.24 -28.67 14.36
C HIS A 67 2.52 -27.46 13.47
N ALA A 68 3.41 -26.58 13.93
CA ALA A 68 3.86 -25.44 13.14
C ALA A 68 4.62 -25.89 11.89
N PRO A 69 4.39 -25.26 10.73
CA PRO A 69 5.16 -25.56 9.53
C PRO A 69 6.58 -25.01 9.68
N VAL A 70 7.56 -25.72 9.13
CA VAL A 70 8.96 -25.33 9.08
C VAL A 70 9.17 -24.51 7.82
N LEU A 71 9.08 -23.18 7.98
CA LEU A 71 9.23 -22.18 6.92
C LEU A 71 10.34 -21.20 7.29
N ASN A 72 11.00 -20.63 6.29
CA ASN A 72 12.09 -19.68 6.47
C ASN A 72 11.60 -18.39 7.14
N SER A 73 12.05 -18.12 8.37
CA SER A 73 11.65 -16.93 9.12
C SER A 73 12.58 -15.71 8.92
N VAL A 74 13.66 -15.87 8.14
CA VAL A 74 14.72 -14.84 8.01
C VAL A 74 14.65 -14.16 6.64
N ASN A 75 14.62 -14.96 5.58
CA ASN A 75 14.62 -14.49 4.20
C ASN A 75 13.21 -14.52 3.62
N ILE A 76 12.63 -13.34 3.43
CA ILE A 76 11.26 -13.18 2.91
C ILE A 76 11.07 -13.72 1.49
N ALA A 77 12.10 -13.72 0.64
CA ALA A 77 11.99 -14.25 -0.72
C ALA A 77 11.92 -15.78 -0.71
N SER A 78 12.71 -16.43 0.15
CA SER A 78 12.61 -17.86 0.42
C SER A 78 11.26 -18.18 1.04
N ALA A 79 10.88 -17.48 2.11
CA ALA A 79 9.58 -17.64 2.79
C ALA A 79 8.40 -17.53 1.83
N TYR A 80 8.41 -16.52 0.95
CA TYR A 80 7.41 -16.34 -0.10
C TYR A 80 7.31 -17.58 -1.00
N THR A 81 8.45 -18.09 -1.46
CA THR A 81 8.49 -19.26 -2.37
C THR A 81 7.99 -20.53 -1.69
N GLU A 82 8.35 -20.72 -0.42
CA GLU A 82 7.94 -21.86 0.41
C GLU A 82 6.45 -21.81 0.76
N CYS A 83 5.95 -20.64 1.18
CA CYS A 83 4.53 -20.41 1.42
C CYS A 83 3.71 -20.59 0.13
N LYS A 84 4.24 -20.11 -0.99
CA LYS A 84 3.63 -20.25 -2.31
C LYS A 84 3.40 -21.71 -2.67
N SER A 85 4.44 -22.56 -2.55
CA SER A 85 4.36 -23.95 -2.96
C SER A 85 3.51 -24.78 -1.98
N LEU A 86 3.62 -24.52 -0.68
CA LEU A 86 2.76 -25.12 0.34
C LEU A 86 1.27 -24.78 0.13
N LEU A 87 0.93 -23.52 -0.16
CA LEU A 87 -0.46 -23.13 -0.42
C LEU A 87 -0.99 -23.73 -1.71
N ALA A 88 -0.16 -23.84 -2.76
CA ALA A 88 -0.56 -24.51 -3.99
C ALA A 88 -0.85 -26.01 -3.75
N LEU A 89 -0.03 -26.67 -2.94
CA LEU A 89 -0.28 -28.06 -2.53
C LEU A 89 -1.58 -28.16 -1.70
N ALA A 90 -1.80 -27.25 -0.75
CA ALA A 90 -3.00 -27.25 0.07
C ALA A 90 -4.27 -27.00 -0.76
N ASP A 91 -4.22 -26.13 -1.76
CA ASP A 91 -5.33 -25.88 -2.70
C ASP A 91 -5.75 -27.16 -3.45
N MET A 92 -4.78 -27.96 -3.91
CA MET A 92 -5.05 -29.24 -4.58
C MET A 92 -5.80 -30.25 -3.71
N TYR A 93 -5.65 -30.17 -2.39
CA TYR A 93 -6.30 -31.07 -1.41
C TYR A 93 -7.44 -30.40 -0.64
N ASP A 94 -7.91 -29.21 -1.08
CA ASP A 94 -8.92 -28.41 -0.39
C ASP A 94 -8.60 -28.16 1.11
N ALA A 95 -7.31 -27.95 1.38
CA ALA A 95 -6.74 -27.78 2.72
C ALA A 95 -6.38 -26.33 3.06
N LEU A 96 -6.81 -25.36 2.23
CA LEU A 96 -6.58 -23.93 2.47
C LEU A 96 -7.17 -23.41 3.80
N PRO A 97 -8.36 -23.85 4.28
CA PRO A 97 -8.88 -23.38 5.57
C PRO A 97 -7.95 -23.69 6.76
N VAL A 98 -7.20 -24.79 6.69
CA VAL A 98 -6.26 -25.22 7.75
C VAL A 98 -4.87 -24.60 7.54
N THR A 99 -4.42 -24.53 6.29
CA THR A 99 -3.07 -24.08 5.93
C THR A 99 -2.93 -22.56 5.91
N GLY A 100 -3.94 -21.87 5.38
CA GLY A 100 -3.97 -20.42 5.18
C GLY A 100 -3.64 -19.62 6.44
N PRO A 101 -4.36 -19.81 7.57
CA PRO A 101 -4.09 -19.07 8.81
C PRO A 101 -2.66 -19.22 9.34
N ARG A 102 -2.02 -20.38 9.11
CA ARG A 102 -0.65 -20.64 9.56
C ARG A 102 0.39 -19.95 8.68
N VAL A 103 0.14 -19.92 7.37
CA VAL A 103 0.96 -19.16 6.41
C VAL A 103 0.79 -17.67 6.61
N ASP A 104 -0.44 -17.19 6.83
CA ASP A 104 -0.72 -15.78 7.14
C ASP A 104 0.04 -15.31 8.37
N HIS A 105 -0.08 -16.04 9.49
CA HIS A 105 0.66 -15.73 10.71
C HIS A 105 2.18 -15.71 10.48
N HIS A 106 2.72 -16.66 9.73
CA HIS A 106 4.15 -16.69 9.41
C HIS A 106 4.59 -15.47 8.60
N LEU A 107 3.85 -15.11 7.55
CA LEU A 107 4.17 -13.97 6.68
C LEU A 107 4.03 -12.63 7.43
N LEU A 108 2.97 -12.45 8.20
CA LEU A 108 2.75 -11.24 9.00
C LEU A 108 3.86 -11.03 10.04
N GLY A 109 4.54 -12.09 10.47
CA GLY A 109 5.72 -12.03 11.32
C GLY A 109 6.89 -11.20 10.75
N PHE A 110 6.96 -10.99 9.43
CA PHE A 110 7.97 -10.13 8.80
C PHE A 110 7.70 -8.62 8.97
N GLY A 111 6.51 -8.23 9.42
CA GLY A 111 6.15 -6.84 9.71
C GLY A 111 6.34 -5.90 8.51
N SER A 112 6.96 -4.74 8.72
CA SER A 112 7.17 -3.71 7.67
C SER A 112 7.93 -4.21 6.44
N ARG A 113 8.78 -5.23 6.58
CA ARG A 113 9.50 -5.86 5.46
C ARG A 113 8.55 -6.55 4.48
N LEU A 114 7.46 -7.13 4.96
CA LEU A 114 6.42 -7.75 4.12
C LEU A 114 5.73 -6.70 3.25
N PHE A 115 5.21 -5.64 3.86
CA PHE A 115 4.45 -4.63 3.12
C PHE A 115 5.29 -3.91 2.07
N LYS A 116 6.61 -3.72 2.32
CA LYS A 116 7.56 -3.25 1.30
C LYS A 116 7.68 -4.22 0.10
N GLN A 117 7.62 -5.53 0.33
CA GLN A 117 7.60 -6.51 -0.75
C GLN A 117 6.25 -6.55 -1.48
N ILE A 118 5.13 -6.40 -0.76
CA ILE A 118 3.79 -6.32 -1.36
C ILE A 118 3.73 -5.13 -2.33
N ALA A 119 4.15 -3.94 -1.89
CA ALA A 119 4.21 -2.75 -2.75
C ALA A 119 5.11 -2.93 -3.99
N LYS A 120 6.16 -3.76 -3.87
CA LYS A 120 7.10 -4.06 -4.96
C LYS A 120 6.55 -5.09 -5.95
N TYR A 121 5.79 -6.07 -5.48
CA TYR A 121 5.23 -7.15 -6.31
C TYR A 121 3.73 -7.39 -6.04
N PRO A 122 2.85 -6.39 -6.26
CA PRO A 122 1.45 -6.51 -5.83
C PRO A 122 0.68 -7.70 -6.43
N PRO A 123 0.75 -7.99 -7.75
CA PRO A 123 0.02 -9.14 -8.32
C PRO A 123 0.39 -10.48 -7.68
N SER A 124 1.67 -10.67 -7.37
CA SER A 124 2.19 -11.88 -6.74
C SER A 124 1.65 -12.06 -5.32
N TYR A 125 1.66 -10.99 -4.53
CA TYR A 125 1.16 -11.01 -3.15
C TYR A 125 -0.36 -10.99 -3.06
N LEU A 126 -1.07 -10.42 -4.04
CA LEU A 126 -2.53 -10.49 -4.11
C LEU A 126 -2.96 -11.96 -4.21
N LYS A 127 -2.27 -12.72 -5.05
CA LYS A 127 -2.54 -14.15 -5.23
C LYS A 127 -2.15 -15.00 -4.03
N LEU A 128 -1.01 -14.69 -3.42
CA LEU A 128 -0.59 -15.37 -2.20
C LEU A 128 -1.58 -15.09 -1.05
N GLY A 129 -1.97 -13.83 -0.87
CA GLY A 129 -2.97 -13.40 0.11
C GLY A 129 -4.34 -14.02 -0.17
N TYR A 130 -4.68 -14.20 -1.45
CA TYR A 130 -5.85 -14.95 -1.88
C TYR A 130 -5.78 -16.40 -1.34
N LEU A 131 -4.78 -17.18 -1.76
CA LEU A 131 -4.70 -18.59 -1.32
C LEU A 131 -4.57 -18.75 0.21
N ALA A 132 -3.85 -17.84 0.86
CA ALA A 132 -3.70 -17.84 2.31
C ALA A 132 -4.99 -17.44 3.08
N ARG A 133 -6.01 -16.92 2.37
CA ARG A 133 -7.18 -16.26 2.94
C ARG A 133 -6.82 -15.13 3.92
N SER A 134 -5.70 -14.45 3.66
CA SER A 134 -5.18 -13.38 4.49
C SER A 134 -5.87 -12.07 4.17
N ARG A 135 -6.72 -11.58 5.08
CA ARG A 135 -7.42 -10.29 4.92
C ARG A 135 -6.43 -9.13 4.74
N VAL A 136 -5.34 -9.16 5.50
CA VAL A 136 -4.34 -8.08 5.55
C VAL A 136 -3.50 -8.06 4.27
N ILE A 137 -2.94 -9.21 3.88
CA ILE A 137 -2.08 -9.29 2.68
C ILE A 137 -2.90 -9.06 1.42
N PHE A 138 -4.11 -9.63 1.35
CA PHE A 138 -5.02 -9.43 0.22
C PHE A 138 -5.39 -7.96 0.04
N SER A 139 -5.85 -7.30 1.11
CA SER A 139 -6.28 -5.89 1.04
C SER A 139 -5.13 -4.96 0.65
N GLU A 140 -3.95 -5.12 1.26
CA GLU A 140 -2.77 -4.32 0.93
C GLU A 140 -2.42 -4.46 -0.57
N ALA A 141 -2.33 -5.71 -1.05
CA ALA A 141 -1.99 -5.99 -2.43
C ALA A 141 -3.06 -5.50 -3.42
N LEU A 142 -4.35 -5.62 -3.05
CA LEU A 142 -5.47 -5.18 -3.88
C LEU A 142 -5.45 -3.66 -4.10
N ILE A 143 -5.18 -2.88 -3.06
CA ILE A 143 -5.05 -1.41 -3.16
C ILE A 143 -3.97 -1.02 -4.17
N HIS A 144 -2.82 -1.68 -4.11
CA HIS A 144 -1.73 -1.44 -5.06
C HIS A 144 -2.09 -1.86 -6.49
N VAL A 145 -2.77 -3.00 -6.66
CA VAL A 145 -3.21 -3.49 -7.98
C VAL A 145 -4.22 -2.54 -8.61
N VAL A 146 -5.23 -2.09 -7.86
CA VAL A 146 -6.24 -1.13 -8.32
C VAL A 146 -5.59 0.19 -8.73
N GLY A 147 -4.65 0.71 -7.92
CA GLY A 147 -3.92 1.93 -8.26
C GLY A 147 -3.07 1.81 -9.54
N GLN A 148 -2.63 0.59 -9.88
CA GLN A 148 -1.83 0.31 -11.08
C GLN A 148 -2.66 -0.19 -12.27
N TRP A 149 -3.99 -0.25 -12.15
CA TRP A 149 -4.84 -0.77 -13.20
C TRP A 149 -4.87 0.16 -14.43
N PRO A 150 -4.88 -0.36 -15.68
CA PRO A 150 -4.85 -1.77 -16.09
C PRO A 150 -3.43 -2.36 -16.28
N ALA A 151 -2.37 -1.64 -15.93
CA ALA A 151 -0.99 -2.09 -16.15
C ALA A 151 -0.64 -3.38 -15.37
N ALA A 152 -1.34 -3.66 -14.27
CA ALA A 152 -1.19 -4.90 -13.50
C ALA A 152 -1.84 -6.14 -14.15
N LEU A 153 -2.77 -5.96 -15.10
CA LEU A 153 -3.59 -7.04 -15.69
C LEU A 153 -2.79 -8.21 -16.30
N PRO A 154 -1.73 -7.98 -17.10
CA PRO A 154 -0.96 -9.07 -17.70
C PRO A 154 -0.34 -10.00 -16.65
N ASN A 155 0.11 -9.44 -15.52
CA ASN A 155 0.74 -10.21 -14.44
C ASN A 155 -0.26 -11.01 -13.60
N LEU A 156 -1.54 -10.61 -13.58
CA LEU A 156 -2.61 -11.33 -12.90
C LEU A 156 -3.10 -12.55 -13.71
N ARG A 157 -3.15 -12.42 -15.05
CA ARG A 157 -3.62 -13.47 -15.97
C ARG A 157 -2.51 -14.46 -16.37
N ASN A 158 -1.31 -13.97 -16.70
CA ASN A 158 -0.24 -14.79 -17.29
C ASN A 158 0.84 -15.21 -16.28
N GLY A 159 0.47 -15.27 -14.99
CA GLY A 159 1.39 -15.61 -13.90
C GLY A 159 1.71 -17.10 -13.78
N SER A 160 2.73 -17.43 -12.98
CA SER A 160 3.26 -18.79 -12.69
C SER A 160 2.29 -19.74 -11.93
N TYR A 161 1.00 -19.46 -11.94
CA TYR A 161 0.13 -19.70 -10.79
C TYR A 161 -1.31 -19.75 -11.35
N ALA A 162 -2.15 -20.70 -10.94
CA ALA A 162 -3.52 -20.88 -11.48
C ALA A 162 -4.30 -19.55 -11.42
N PRO A 163 -4.83 -19.02 -12.54
CA PRO A 163 -5.36 -17.66 -12.64
C PRO A 163 -6.29 -17.30 -11.46
N LEU A 164 -6.24 -16.05 -11.02
CA LEU A 164 -7.19 -15.60 -9.98
C LEU A 164 -8.63 -15.84 -10.47
N PRO A 165 -9.57 -16.15 -9.56
CA PRO A 165 -10.97 -16.29 -9.94
C PRO A 165 -11.48 -15.00 -10.60
N ASN A 166 -12.41 -15.15 -11.53
CA ASN A 166 -13.01 -14.01 -12.23
C ASN A 166 -13.66 -13.02 -11.25
N SER A 167 -14.27 -13.49 -10.16
CA SER A 167 -14.85 -12.62 -9.12
C SER A 167 -13.85 -11.63 -8.53
N VAL A 168 -12.57 -12.01 -8.41
CA VAL A 168 -11.51 -11.10 -7.92
C VAL A 168 -11.11 -10.10 -9.00
N LEU A 169 -11.15 -10.49 -10.28
CA LEU A 169 -10.90 -9.57 -11.39
C LEU A 169 -12.04 -8.56 -11.53
N ASP A 170 -13.29 -9.03 -11.44
CA ASP A 170 -14.48 -8.19 -11.45
C ASP A 170 -14.43 -7.16 -10.30
N LEU A 171 -14.06 -7.60 -9.09
CA LEU A 171 -13.83 -6.70 -7.95
C LEU A 171 -12.74 -5.64 -8.22
N ILE A 172 -11.64 -6.00 -8.88
CA ILE A 172 -10.58 -5.04 -9.23
C ILE A 172 -11.11 -3.99 -10.20
N GLU A 173 -11.88 -4.43 -11.20
CA GLU A 173 -12.50 -3.56 -12.20
C GLU A 173 -13.49 -2.59 -11.52
N ASP A 174 -14.40 -3.10 -10.67
CA ASP A 174 -15.36 -2.28 -9.91
C ASP A 174 -14.65 -1.23 -9.04
N LYS A 175 -13.62 -1.63 -8.28
CA LYS A 175 -12.84 -0.70 -7.43
C LYS A 175 -12.04 0.31 -8.23
N TYR A 176 -11.63 -0.04 -9.44
CA TYR A 176 -10.95 0.89 -10.34
C TYR A 176 -11.94 1.91 -10.91
N GLU A 177 -13.14 1.49 -11.31
CA GLU A 177 -14.21 2.40 -11.72
C GLU A 177 -14.58 3.38 -10.61
N ASP A 178 -14.73 2.92 -9.37
CA ASP A 178 -14.93 3.77 -8.19
C ASP A 178 -13.83 4.83 -8.01
N LEU A 179 -12.57 4.44 -8.28
CA LEU A 179 -11.41 5.33 -8.19
C LEU A 179 -11.43 6.39 -9.31
N GLU A 180 -11.73 5.99 -10.54
CA GLU A 180 -11.85 6.92 -11.67
C GLU A 180 -13.02 7.90 -11.47
N ASP A 181 -14.16 7.42 -10.96
CA ASP A 181 -15.29 8.26 -10.56
C ASP A 181 -14.91 9.28 -9.47
N LEU A 182 -14.12 8.85 -8.48
CA LEU A 182 -13.62 9.75 -7.45
C LEU A 182 -12.68 10.81 -8.05
N LYS A 183 -11.77 10.43 -8.94
CA LYS A 183 -10.89 11.37 -9.66
C LYS A 183 -11.73 12.38 -10.45
N ALA A 184 -12.69 11.91 -11.26
CA ALA A 184 -13.56 12.76 -12.06
C ALA A 184 -14.36 13.75 -11.20
N ARG A 185 -14.89 13.31 -10.05
CA ARG A 185 -15.58 14.19 -9.08
C ARG A 185 -14.64 15.26 -8.50
N VAL A 186 -13.40 14.91 -8.19
CA VAL A 186 -12.39 15.84 -7.67
C VAL A 186 -11.96 16.84 -8.73
N GLU A 187 -11.64 16.38 -9.94
CA GLU A 187 -11.34 17.23 -11.10
C GLU A 187 -12.45 18.22 -11.37
N SER A 188 -13.68 17.73 -11.45
CA SER A 188 -14.90 18.52 -11.65
C SER A 188 -15.03 19.66 -10.61
N LYS A 189 -14.67 19.40 -9.34
CA LYS A 189 -14.64 20.43 -8.28
C LYS A 189 -13.48 21.39 -8.44
N LEU A 190 -12.27 20.91 -8.75
CA LEU A 190 -11.09 21.74 -8.98
C LEU A 190 -11.30 22.70 -10.15
N PHE A 191 -11.87 22.23 -11.26
CA PHE A 191 -12.20 23.06 -12.42
C PHE A 191 -13.33 24.06 -12.16
N ARG A 192 -14.17 23.86 -11.14
CA ARG A 192 -15.20 24.86 -10.76
C ARG A 192 -14.73 25.79 -9.65
N LEU A 193 -13.60 25.50 -8.99
CA LEU A 193 -13.06 26.30 -7.89
C LEU A 193 -12.89 27.77 -8.29
N SER A 194 -13.38 28.65 -7.43
CA SER A 194 -13.37 30.09 -7.65
C SER A 194 -13.31 30.79 -6.29
N LEU A 195 -12.78 32.01 -6.28
CA LEU A 195 -12.89 32.90 -5.14
C LEU A 195 -14.20 33.69 -5.18
N THR A 196 -14.60 34.24 -4.03
CA THR A 196 -15.73 35.16 -3.87
C THR A 196 -15.24 36.51 -3.34
N THR A 197 -15.93 37.58 -3.73
CA THR A 197 -15.72 38.92 -3.17
C THR A 197 -16.26 38.99 -1.73
N SER A 198 -16.02 40.09 -1.02
CA SER A 198 -16.60 40.33 0.30
C SER A 198 -18.14 40.37 0.29
N ARG A 199 -18.75 40.64 -0.88
CA ARG A 199 -20.21 40.62 -1.09
C ARG A 199 -20.75 39.21 -1.38
N GLY A 200 -19.89 38.19 -1.44
CA GLY A 200 -20.26 36.81 -1.78
C GLY A 200 -20.38 36.55 -3.28
N GLU A 201 -20.16 37.55 -4.14
CA GLU A 201 -20.21 37.38 -5.60
C GLU A 201 -18.97 36.63 -6.10
N ARG A 202 -19.11 35.82 -7.14
CA ARG A 202 -17.97 35.17 -7.80
C ARG A 202 -17.02 36.23 -8.39
N VAL A 203 -15.71 36.04 -8.20
CA VAL A 203 -14.72 36.93 -8.82
C VAL A 203 -14.75 36.82 -10.34
N GLY A 204 -14.71 37.96 -11.00
CA GLY A 204 -14.69 38.10 -12.45
C GLY A 204 -13.89 39.33 -12.88
N PRO A 205 -13.68 39.50 -14.20
CA PRO A 205 -12.89 40.61 -14.75
C PRO A 205 -13.43 41.99 -14.35
N SER A 206 -14.75 42.12 -14.20
CA SER A 206 -15.45 43.39 -13.95
C SER A 206 -15.56 43.79 -12.48
N ASN A 207 -15.54 42.84 -11.54
CA ASN A 207 -15.76 43.12 -10.11
C ASN A 207 -14.50 42.93 -9.23
N ALA A 208 -13.57 42.05 -9.62
CA ALA A 208 -12.37 41.74 -8.86
C ALA A 208 -11.26 41.21 -9.78
N TYR A 209 -10.78 42.06 -10.70
CA TYR A 209 -9.84 41.69 -11.76
C TYR A 209 -8.59 40.94 -11.26
N LEU A 210 -7.92 41.42 -10.20
CA LEU A 210 -6.71 40.79 -9.66
C LEU A 210 -6.97 39.39 -9.08
N ASP A 211 -8.07 39.21 -8.35
CA ASP A 211 -8.46 37.92 -7.77
C ASP A 211 -8.92 36.95 -8.88
N TRP A 212 -9.58 37.47 -9.92
CA TRP A 212 -9.92 36.70 -11.12
C TRP A 212 -8.67 36.23 -11.89
N LEU A 213 -7.64 37.06 -11.99
CA LEU A 213 -6.34 36.64 -12.57
C LEU A 213 -5.70 35.52 -11.76
N THR A 214 -5.79 35.56 -10.42
CA THR A 214 -5.32 34.46 -9.56
C THR A 214 -6.03 33.15 -9.87
N VAL A 215 -7.37 33.19 -9.97
CA VAL A 215 -8.18 32.02 -10.35
C VAL A 215 -7.81 31.51 -11.74
N SER A 216 -7.58 32.43 -12.69
CA SER A 216 -7.24 32.10 -14.07
C SER A 216 -5.87 31.41 -14.18
N LEU A 217 -4.85 31.94 -13.50
CA LEU A 217 -3.52 31.34 -13.44
C LEU A 217 -3.55 29.93 -12.83
N PHE A 218 -4.28 29.76 -11.72
CA PHE A 218 -4.44 28.43 -11.10
C PHE A 218 -5.10 27.43 -12.05
N ARG A 219 -6.16 27.84 -12.75
CA ARG A 219 -6.87 26.98 -13.71
C ARG A 219 -5.98 26.61 -14.90
N GLN A 220 -5.23 27.56 -15.43
CA GLN A 220 -4.27 27.30 -16.50
C GLN A 220 -3.25 26.25 -16.05
N TRP A 221 -2.61 26.48 -14.90
CA TRP A 221 -1.66 25.52 -14.34
C TRP A 221 -2.27 24.13 -14.13
N LEU A 222 -3.50 24.07 -13.60
CA LEU A 222 -4.19 22.79 -13.41
C LEU A 222 -4.39 22.06 -14.73
N ILE A 223 -4.94 22.73 -15.75
CA ILE A 223 -5.18 22.15 -17.07
C ILE A 223 -3.88 21.64 -17.70
N GLU A 224 -2.81 22.44 -17.65
CA GLU A 224 -1.49 22.08 -18.21
C GLU A 224 -0.88 20.85 -17.52
N ASN A 225 -1.19 20.62 -16.24
CA ASN A 225 -0.63 19.51 -15.47
C ASN A 225 -1.52 18.26 -15.47
N THR A 226 -2.84 18.38 -15.65
CA THR A 226 -3.76 17.22 -15.66
C THR A 226 -4.11 16.74 -17.06
N THR A 227 -3.92 17.56 -18.10
CA THR A 227 -4.24 17.17 -19.48
C THR A 227 -3.00 16.60 -20.15
N PRO A 228 -3.01 15.33 -20.62
CA PRO A 228 -1.90 14.79 -21.37
C PRO A 228 -1.68 15.60 -22.67
N PRO A 229 -0.43 15.80 -23.11
CA PRO A 229 -0.17 16.50 -24.37
C PRO A 229 -0.87 15.78 -25.52
N PRO A 230 -1.44 16.51 -26.50
CA PRO A 230 -2.11 15.90 -27.64
C PRO A 230 -1.15 14.95 -28.36
N ALA A 231 -1.66 13.77 -28.74
CA ALA A 231 -0.86 12.79 -29.47
C ALA A 231 -0.27 13.45 -30.73
N PRO A 232 1.03 13.30 -31.01
CA PRO A 232 1.64 13.90 -32.19
C PRO A 232 0.94 13.40 -33.45
N ILE A 233 0.45 14.34 -34.26
CA ILE A 233 -0.36 14.08 -35.47
C ILE A 233 0.44 13.34 -36.56
N LEU A 234 1.77 13.35 -36.48
CA LEU A 234 2.65 12.65 -37.41
C LEU A 234 2.90 11.21 -36.93
N LYS A 235 2.04 10.28 -37.39
CA LYS A 235 2.40 8.86 -37.49
C LYS A 235 3.58 8.75 -38.43
N ASN A 236 4.78 8.53 -37.90
CA ASN A 236 5.93 8.14 -38.73
C ASN A 236 5.71 6.68 -39.18
N PRO A 237 5.54 6.38 -40.49
CA PRO A 237 5.32 5.02 -40.96
C PRO A 237 6.67 4.30 -41.10
N SER A 238 7.40 4.17 -40.00
CA SER A 238 8.67 3.43 -39.97
C SER A 238 8.79 2.63 -38.67
N SER A 239 7.87 1.69 -38.49
CA SER A 239 8.16 0.46 -37.73
C SER A 239 7.28 -0.66 -38.27
N SER A 240 7.39 -0.89 -39.58
CA SER A 240 7.02 -2.17 -40.15
C SER A 240 7.88 -3.24 -39.50
N SER A 241 7.25 -4.09 -38.71
CA SER A 241 7.38 -5.55 -38.74
C SER A 241 8.57 -6.05 -39.56
N GLY A 242 9.75 -6.13 -38.94
CA GLY A 242 10.93 -6.75 -39.50
C GLY A 242 11.32 -7.95 -38.66
N ALA A 243 10.93 -9.14 -39.11
CA ALA A 243 11.46 -10.39 -38.59
C ALA A 243 12.99 -10.40 -38.73
N ALA A 244 13.71 -10.57 -37.63
CA ALA A 244 15.15 -10.83 -37.62
C ALA A 244 15.41 -12.29 -37.16
N PRO A 245 16.41 -12.98 -37.74
CA PRO A 245 16.61 -14.42 -37.59
C PRO A 245 17.18 -14.81 -36.21
N PRO A 246 17.11 -16.09 -35.80
CA PRO A 246 17.52 -16.52 -34.46
C PRO A 246 19.06 -16.55 -34.33
N PRO A 247 19.63 -16.18 -33.16
CA PRO A 247 21.03 -16.45 -32.84
C PRO A 247 21.21 -17.88 -32.28
N PRO A 248 22.44 -18.44 -32.30
CA PRO A 248 22.66 -19.85 -32.00
C PRO A 248 22.55 -20.17 -30.50
N ILE A 249 22.21 -21.43 -30.24
CA ILE A 249 22.03 -22.06 -28.94
C ILE A 249 23.36 -22.03 -28.17
N GLY A 250 23.38 -21.36 -27.02
CA GLY A 250 24.46 -21.39 -26.03
C GLY A 250 23.86 -21.45 -24.63
N ALA A 251 24.07 -22.59 -23.96
CA ALA A 251 23.56 -22.87 -22.62
C ALA A 251 24.17 -21.93 -21.57
N GLY A 252 23.33 -21.39 -20.69
CA GLY A 252 23.75 -20.57 -19.56
C GLY A 252 22.58 -19.84 -18.89
N SER A 253 22.04 -20.46 -17.84
CA SER A 253 20.96 -19.94 -17.00
C SER A 253 21.25 -18.53 -16.47
N GLN A 254 20.43 -17.55 -16.85
CA GLN A 254 20.33 -16.25 -16.17
C GLN A 254 18.85 -15.79 -16.16
N THR A 255 18.22 -15.90 -14.99
CA THR A 255 16.93 -15.26 -14.70
C THR A 255 17.17 -13.79 -14.39
N THR A 256 17.18 -12.92 -15.40
CA THR A 256 17.07 -11.47 -15.21
C THR A 256 15.59 -11.08 -15.33
N SER A 257 14.91 -10.99 -14.19
CA SER A 257 13.56 -10.45 -14.10
C SER A 257 13.57 -8.98 -14.51
N THR A 258 13.20 -8.67 -15.74
CA THR A 258 12.99 -7.30 -16.20
C THR A 258 11.76 -6.74 -15.50
N LYS A 259 11.97 -5.58 -14.87
CA LYS A 259 11.05 -4.85 -13.98
C LYS A 259 9.87 -4.27 -14.80
N PRO A 260 8.61 -4.71 -14.62
CA PRO A 260 7.48 -3.97 -15.16
C PRO A 260 7.02 -3.00 -14.07
N THR A 261 7.66 -1.83 -13.98
CA THR A 261 7.04 -0.71 -13.25
C THR A 261 6.01 -0.12 -14.19
N ALA A 262 4.72 -0.15 -13.81
CA ALA A 262 3.66 0.54 -14.54
C ALA A 262 4.08 2.00 -14.83
N PRO A 263 3.72 2.57 -16.01
CA PRO A 263 4.00 3.97 -16.29
C PRO A 263 3.36 4.83 -15.19
N PRO A 264 4.08 5.83 -14.65
CA PRO A 264 3.56 6.65 -13.57
C PRO A 264 2.29 7.36 -14.02
N ASP A 265 1.24 7.31 -13.19
CA ASP A 265 0.01 8.09 -13.43
C ASP A 265 0.36 9.57 -13.25
N PRO A 266 0.40 10.37 -14.33
CA PRO A 266 0.80 11.77 -14.23
C PRO A 266 -0.16 12.56 -13.35
N THR A 267 -1.45 12.18 -13.31
CA THR A 267 -2.48 12.88 -12.53
C THR A 267 -2.31 12.66 -11.02
N ALA A 268 -1.92 11.45 -10.60
CA ALA A 268 -1.68 11.11 -9.21
C ALA A 268 -0.60 12.02 -8.58
N ARG A 269 0.48 12.30 -9.33
CA ARG A 269 1.52 13.24 -8.91
C ARG A 269 0.98 14.65 -8.73
N VAL A 270 0.13 15.12 -9.63
CA VAL A 270 -0.46 16.47 -9.56
C VAL A 270 -1.39 16.60 -8.37
N TYR A 271 -2.24 15.61 -8.08
CA TYR A 271 -3.09 15.63 -6.89
C TYR A 271 -2.31 15.69 -5.59
N ARG A 272 -1.18 14.98 -5.50
CA ARG A 272 -0.27 15.10 -4.35
C ARG A 272 0.37 16.46 -4.24
N LEU A 273 0.74 17.06 -5.38
CA LEU A 273 1.29 18.39 -5.41
C LEU A 273 0.27 19.42 -4.91
N ILE A 274 -0.98 19.30 -5.33
CA ILE A 274 -2.10 20.12 -4.85
C ILE A 274 -2.34 19.90 -3.35
N GLY A 275 -2.28 18.64 -2.89
CA GLY A 275 -2.48 18.23 -1.50
C GLY A 275 -1.36 18.67 -0.55
N SER A 276 -0.21 19.08 -1.07
CA SER A 276 0.96 19.48 -0.27
C SER A 276 0.69 20.68 0.63
N SER A 277 1.11 20.59 1.90
CA SER A 277 1.06 21.70 2.84
C SER A 277 1.98 22.87 2.47
N SER A 278 2.95 22.65 1.57
CA SER A 278 3.86 23.70 1.11
C SER A 278 3.19 24.61 0.09
N SER A 279 3.10 25.90 0.39
CA SER A 279 2.59 26.91 -0.55
C SER A 279 3.50 27.11 -1.78
N GLN A 280 4.76 26.69 -1.71
CA GLN A 280 5.73 26.82 -2.79
C GLN A 280 5.82 25.56 -3.68
N ALA A 281 4.99 24.54 -3.43
CA ALA A 281 5.03 23.29 -4.19
C ALA A 281 4.69 23.48 -5.69
N TYR A 282 3.82 24.42 -6.00
CA TYR A 282 3.43 24.82 -7.36
C TYR A 282 2.99 26.28 -7.34
N LEU A 283 3.09 27.00 -8.47
CA LEU A 283 2.76 28.43 -8.53
C LEU A 283 3.50 29.20 -7.43
N ALA A 284 4.82 29.00 -7.38
CA ALA A 284 5.71 29.60 -6.39
C ALA A 284 5.87 31.11 -6.62
N HIS A 285 6.51 31.81 -5.68
CA HIS A 285 6.74 33.26 -5.74
C HIS A 285 7.23 33.73 -7.12
N ASP A 286 8.25 33.06 -7.66
CA ASP A 286 8.88 33.45 -8.92
C ASP A 286 7.96 33.29 -10.13
N GLU A 287 7.10 32.26 -10.14
CA GLU A 287 6.12 32.03 -11.20
C GLU A 287 5.02 33.10 -11.17
N VAL A 288 4.47 33.37 -9.97
CA VAL A 288 3.48 34.42 -9.76
C VAL A 288 4.03 35.80 -10.14
N LYS A 289 5.26 36.10 -9.71
CA LYS A 289 5.97 37.34 -10.04
C LYS A 289 6.21 37.47 -11.54
N ARG A 290 6.64 36.39 -12.21
CA ARG A 290 6.82 36.37 -13.67
C ARG A 290 5.50 36.64 -14.37
N PHE A 291 4.41 35.98 -13.95
CA PHE A 291 3.08 36.17 -14.51
C PHE A 291 2.61 37.64 -14.46
N LEU A 292 2.74 38.29 -13.29
CA LEU A 292 2.35 39.70 -13.15
C LEU A 292 3.20 40.66 -14.00
N LYS A 293 4.44 40.29 -14.34
CA LYS A 293 5.34 41.08 -15.20
C LYS A 293 5.06 40.92 -16.70
N LEU A 294 4.32 39.89 -17.12
CA LEU A 294 4.03 39.64 -18.54
C LEU A 294 3.01 40.62 -19.14
N HIS A 295 2.39 41.49 -18.33
CA HIS A 295 1.34 42.39 -18.81
C HIS A 295 1.89 43.46 -19.78
N PRO A 296 1.44 43.46 -21.05
CA PRO A 296 1.99 44.32 -22.09
C PRO A 296 1.11 45.56 -22.30
N THR A 297 1.18 46.56 -21.43
CA THR A 297 0.59 47.87 -21.75
C THR A 297 1.32 49.00 -21.01
N PRO A 298 2.07 49.87 -21.72
CA PRO A 298 2.74 51.04 -21.13
C PRO A 298 1.80 52.22 -20.80
N SER A 299 0.48 52.09 -21.04
CA SER A 299 -0.51 53.18 -20.94
C SER A 299 -1.52 53.06 -19.79
N SER A 300 -1.48 51.97 -19.01
CA SER A 300 -2.34 51.73 -17.86
C SER A 300 -1.47 51.23 -16.72
N ASP A 301 -1.59 51.84 -15.54
CA ASP A 301 -0.85 51.54 -14.30
C ASP A 301 -0.26 50.11 -14.25
N ALA A 302 1.05 50.01 -14.02
CA ALA A 302 1.75 48.74 -14.00
C ALA A 302 1.10 47.79 -12.98
N LEU A 303 0.49 46.70 -13.45
CA LEU A 303 -0.15 45.69 -12.59
C LEU A 303 0.85 45.03 -11.62
N TYR A 304 2.14 45.09 -11.95
CA TYR A 304 3.22 44.69 -11.06
C TYR A 304 3.65 45.82 -10.13
N THR A 305 3.24 45.72 -8.87
CA THR A 305 3.76 46.49 -7.74
C THR A 305 4.03 45.54 -6.57
N ARG A 306 4.76 46.00 -5.55
CA ARG A 306 5.04 45.15 -4.37
C ARG A 306 3.74 44.77 -3.63
N ASP A 307 2.78 45.68 -3.60
CA ASP A 307 1.52 45.47 -2.86
C ASP A 307 0.53 44.61 -3.66
N THR A 308 0.47 44.75 -4.99
CA THR A 308 -0.32 43.85 -5.84
C THR A 308 0.21 42.43 -5.82
N LEU A 309 1.53 42.24 -5.84
CA LEU A 309 2.17 40.93 -5.71
C LEU A 309 1.78 40.25 -4.40
N LYS A 310 1.94 40.93 -3.26
CA LYS A 310 1.56 40.40 -1.94
C LYS A 310 0.08 40.02 -1.87
N ARG A 311 -0.81 40.85 -2.44
CA ARG A 311 -2.24 40.55 -2.50
C ARG A 311 -2.54 39.32 -3.35
N PHE A 312 -1.89 39.21 -4.51
CA PHE A 312 -2.05 38.07 -5.42
C PHE A 312 -1.57 36.77 -4.77
N GLU A 313 -0.43 36.79 -4.08
CA GLU A 313 0.08 35.62 -3.34
C GLU A 313 -0.89 35.18 -2.25
N ARG A 314 -1.42 36.12 -1.46
CA ARG A 314 -2.43 35.81 -0.44
C ARG A 314 -3.67 35.15 -1.03
N LYS A 315 -4.13 35.63 -2.20
CA LYS A 315 -5.28 35.06 -2.91
C LYS A 315 -4.94 33.70 -3.54
N MET A 316 -3.71 33.52 -4.01
CA MET A 316 -3.22 32.25 -4.52
C MET A 316 -3.18 31.20 -3.40
N ASP A 317 -2.68 31.56 -2.21
CA ASP A 317 -2.68 30.69 -1.03
C ASP A 317 -4.09 30.30 -0.59
N GLU A 318 -5.05 31.23 -0.70
CA GLU A 318 -6.47 30.95 -0.46
C GLU A 318 -7.02 29.88 -1.43
N ILE A 319 -6.73 30.00 -2.73
CA ILE A 319 -7.10 28.99 -3.73
C ILE A 319 -6.43 27.65 -3.44
N LYS A 320 -5.11 27.64 -3.18
CA LYS A 320 -4.35 26.42 -2.87
C LYS A 320 -4.92 25.71 -1.64
N ARG A 321 -5.34 26.44 -0.62
CA ARG A 321 -6.01 25.90 0.56
C ARG A 321 -7.34 25.24 0.21
N LEU A 322 -8.18 25.87 -0.60
CA LEU A 322 -9.45 25.29 -1.03
C LEU A 322 -9.22 24.05 -1.92
N ALA A 323 -8.24 24.11 -2.81
CA ALA A 323 -7.86 22.99 -3.67
C ALA A 323 -7.36 21.79 -2.85
N ARG A 324 -6.59 22.02 -1.77
CA ARG A 324 -6.18 20.97 -0.81
C ARG A 324 -7.37 20.22 -0.22
N GLU A 325 -8.41 20.94 0.23
CA GLU A 325 -9.61 20.31 0.78
C GLU A 325 -10.35 19.48 -0.27
N ILE A 326 -10.35 19.92 -1.53
CA ILE A 326 -10.99 19.20 -2.64
C ILE A 326 -10.26 17.89 -2.95
N VAL A 327 -8.92 17.87 -2.97
CA VAL A 327 -8.13 16.65 -3.27
C VAL A 327 -7.97 15.70 -2.08
N LYS A 328 -8.33 16.14 -0.86
CA LYS A 328 -8.20 15.36 0.38
C LYS A 328 -8.70 13.92 0.29
N PRO A 329 -9.84 13.59 -0.38
CA PRO A 329 -10.27 12.21 -0.53
C PRO A 329 -9.26 11.32 -1.28
N LEU A 330 -8.56 11.85 -2.29
CA LEU A 330 -7.54 11.13 -3.07
C LEU A 330 -6.22 10.97 -2.30
N MET A 331 -5.99 11.79 -1.27
CA MET A 331 -4.78 11.76 -0.44
C MET A 331 -4.87 10.77 0.72
N ARG A 332 -6.02 10.10 0.90
CA ARG A 332 -6.16 9.04 1.89
C ARG A 332 -5.30 7.85 1.51
N ASN A 333 -4.72 7.20 2.50
CA ASN A 333 -4.01 5.94 2.33
C ASN A 333 -4.60 4.89 3.27
N PHE A 334 -4.93 3.73 2.72
CA PHE A 334 -5.46 2.58 3.46
C PHE A 334 -4.45 1.42 3.56
N LEU A 335 -3.17 1.69 3.29
CA LEU A 335 -2.07 0.73 3.40
C LEU A 335 -1.52 0.65 4.83
N GLU A 336 -1.22 -0.57 5.25
CA GLU A 336 -0.57 -0.89 6.52
C GLU A 336 0.87 -0.40 6.57
N LEU A 337 1.56 -0.35 5.42
CA LEU A 337 2.96 0.09 5.33
C LEU A 337 3.18 1.52 5.86
N GLU A 338 2.30 2.46 5.51
CA GLU A 338 2.46 3.87 5.90
C GLU A 338 2.07 4.11 7.35
N LEU A 339 1.05 3.40 7.87
CA LEU A 339 0.65 3.46 9.27
C LEU A 339 1.81 3.08 10.21
N LYS A 340 2.59 2.06 9.83
CA LYS A 340 3.74 1.59 10.61
C LYS A 340 4.98 2.47 10.42
N SER A 341 5.21 2.98 9.20
CA SER A 341 6.34 3.88 8.93
C SER A 341 6.24 5.19 9.71
N GLY A 342 5.03 5.72 9.90
CA GLY A 342 4.80 6.91 10.75
C GLY A 342 5.06 6.65 12.24
N ALA A 343 4.74 5.45 12.74
CA ALA A 343 5.01 5.05 14.12
C ALA A 343 6.51 4.79 14.37
N GLU A 344 7.21 4.15 13.42
CA GLU A 344 8.66 3.93 13.50
C GLU A 344 9.43 5.26 13.43
N GLN A 345 9.06 6.20 12.55
CA GLN A 345 9.68 7.53 12.47
C GLN A 345 9.44 8.41 13.71
N ALA A 346 8.30 8.27 14.39
CA ALA A 346 8.06 8.96 15.66
C ALA A 346 8.94 8.42 16.80
N SER A 347 9.41 7.17 16.70
CA SER A 347 10.28 6.53 17.69
C SER A 347 11.79 6.70 17.40
N SER A 348 12.17 7.06 16.18
CA SER A 348 13.57 7.17 15.74
C SER A 348 13.98 8.60 15.36
N ALA A 349 13.58 9.60 16.15
CA ALA A 349 14.09 10.97 16.04
C ALA A 349 15.52 11.09 16.62
N ALA A 350 16.45 10.24 16.15
CA ALA A 350 17.89 10.40 16.36
C ALA A 350 18.67 9.49 15.39
N GLY A 351 19.11 10.07 14.27
CA GLY A 351 20.30 9.58 13.56
C GLY A 351 20.08 8.87 12.22
N SER A 352 20.96 9.21 11.29
CA SER A 352 21.23 8.65 9.95
C SER A 352 20.46 9.22 8.75
N HIS A 353 21.17 10.11 8.07
CA HIS A 353 20.97 10.61 6.72
C HIS A 353 21.17 9.47 5.71
N GLU A 354 20.10 8.85 5.22
CA GLU A 354 19.96 8.29 3.86
C GLU A 354 18.56 7.68 3.71
N SER A 355 17.55 8.54 3.68
CA SER A 355 16.24 8.16 3.14
C SER A 355 15.85 9.24 2.16
N SER A 356 15.73 8.86 0.88
CA SER A 356 15.05 9.68 -0.11
C SER A 356 13.81 10.32 0.52
N PRO A 357 13.49 11.59 0.23
CA PRO A 357 12.20 12.14 0.63
C PRO A 357 11.14 11.14 0.17
N SER A 358 10.15 10.88 1.01
CA SER A 358 9.02 9.99 0.72
C SER A 358 8.25 10.49 -0.50
N THR A 359 8.82 10.28 -1.69
CA THR A 359 8.13 10.42 -2.96
C THR A 359 7.13 9.27 -2.95
N GLY A 360 5.89 9.60 -2.58
CA GLY A 360 4.80 8.65 -2.51
C GLY A 360 4.69 7.83 -3.79
N LEU A 361 4.08 6.65 -3.68
CA LEU A 361 3.92 5.69 -4.78
C LEU A 361 3.43 6.38 -6.07
N PRO A 362 3.83 5.95 -7.28
CA PRO A 362 3.51 6.67 -8.52
C PRO A 362 2.02 6.66 -8.91
N TYR A 363 1.16 6.02 -8.12
CA TYR A 363 -0.29 5.85 -8.31
C TYR A 363 -1.03 6.07 -6.99
N LEU A 364 -2.34 6.33 -7.04
CA LEU A 364 -3.17 6.58 -5.86
C LEU A 364 -3.44 5.31 -5.04
N THR A 365 -3.57 5.47 -3.71
CA THR A 365 -3.79 4.38 -2.74
C THR A 365 -4.99 4.65 -1.83
N CYS A 366 -5.91 5.48 -2.30
CA CYS A 366 -7.13 5.87 -1.57
C CYS A 366 -8.29 4.88 -1.70
N THR A 367 -8.11 3.79 -2.46
CA THR A 367 -9.07 2.69 -2.53
C THR A 367 -9.22 2.04 -1.16
N ARG A 368 -10.46 1.82 -0.73
CA ARG A 368 -10.77 1.12 0.51
C ARG A 368 -11.27 -0.28 0.20
N VAL A 369 -10.73 -1.27 0.89
CA VAL A 369 -11.20 -2.66 0.88
C VAL A 369 -12.03 -2.89 2.14
N GLU A 370 -13.28 -3.28 1.95
CA GLU A 370 -14.25 -3.55 2.99
C GLU A 370 -14.41 -5.06 3.20
N GLU A 371 -15.11 -5.44 4.27
CA GLU A 371 -15.30 -6.85 4.61
C GLU A 371 -16.13 -7.59 3.54
N ALA A 372 -17.07 -6.90 2.90
CA ALA A 372 -17.85 -7.44 1.78
C ALA A 372 -17.05 -7.64 0.49
N ASP A 373 -15.87 -7.02 0.38
CA ASP A 373 -14.97 -7.19 -0.78
C ASP A 373 -14.09 -8.45 -0.64
N LEU A 374 -14.09 -9.09 0.54
CA LEU A 374 -13.29 -10.29 0.76
C LEU A 374 -13.95 -11.49 0.07
N PRO A 375 -13.20 -12.26 -0.75
CA PRO A 375 -13.78 -13.34 -1.56
C PRO A 375 -14.10 -14.62 -0.76
N TRP A 376 -13.94 -14.59 0.57
CA TRP A 376 -14.20 -15.71 1.47
C TRP A 376 -15.41 -15.40 2.32
N ASP A 377 -16.29 -16.39 2.48
CA ASP A 377 -17.31 -16.37 3.51
C ASP A 377 -16.65 -16.36 4.89
N ILE A 378 -17.21 -15.57 5.81
CA ILE A 378 -16.74 -15.41 7.19
C ILE A 378 -17.28 -16.51 8.08
#